data_AF-A0A7W0U1P2-F1
#
_entry.id   AF-A0A7W0U1P2-F1
#
_cell.length_a   1.000
_cell.length_b   1.000
_cell.length_c   1.000
_cell.angle_alpha   90.00
_cell.angle_beta   90.00
_cell.angle_gamma   90.00
#
_symmetry.space_group_name_H-M   'P 1'
#
loop_
_entity.id
_entity.type
_entity.pdbx_description
1 polymer ?
#
loop_
_entity_poly.entity_id
_entity_poly.type
_entity_poly.pdbx_seq_one_letter_code
_entity_poly.pdbx_strand_id
1 'polypeptide(L)'
;GSVLLADANPGGLLPADENRPRRMAAHDAVRRAAPATDTTIGPDRRADLIVLCDPWPAEQLRAPLHAARTPHLVATVRETTGVVGPLVLPGHTGCLRCIDLHRSDRDRAWPALLAQLTERTRRAADPVDGPLALLVAAAAALQALAFLDLAGEVPVGVRNASIELRLPDWKLRRRSWPPHPRCRCDAGSRAG
;
A
#
# COMPACT_ATOMS: atom_id res chain seq x y z
N GLY A 1 -6.22 -2.67 -16.71
CA GLY A 1 -5.30 -3.10 -17.79
C GLY A 1 -5.40 -4.59 -18.01
N SER A 2 -4.78 -5.06 -19.09
CA SER A 2 -4.45 -6.47 -19.30
C SER A 2 -3.24 -6.88 -18.46
N VAL A 3 -3.04 -8.19 -18.32
CA VAL A 3 -1.80 -8.77 -17.77
C VAL A 3 -0.72 -8.73 -18.84
N LEU A 4 0.49 -8.35 -18.46
CA LEU A 4 1.71 -8.50 -19.26
C LEU A 4 2.46 -9.75 -18.80
N LEU A 5 3.25 -10.38 -19.67
CA LEU A 5 4.09 -11.52 -19.27
C LEU A 5 4.99 -11.19 -18.06
N ALA A 6 5.50 -9.96 -17.99
CA ALA A 6 6.33 -9.47 -16.89
C ALA A 6 5.61 -9.36 -15.54
N ASP A 7 4.28 -9.45 -15.51
CA ASP A 7 3.49 -9.46 -14.27
C ASP A 7 3.45 -10.85 -13.61
N ALA A 8 3.92 -11.90 -14.29
CA ALA A 8 3.90 -13.25 -13.78
C ALA A 8 4.82 -13.39 -12.57
N ASN A 9 4.30 -13.93 -11.47
CA ASN A 9 5.06 -14.11 -10.23
C ASN A 9 4.54 -15.35 -9.47
N PRO A 10 5.39 -16.09 -8.73
CA PRO A 10 4.94 -17.24 -7.96
C PRO A 10 3.77 -16.90 -7.02
N GLY A 11 2.76 -17.76 -7.00
CA GLY A 11 1.55 -17.59 -6.17
C GLY A 11 0.56 -16.54 -6.68
N GLY A 12 0.82 -15.88 -7.81
CA GLY A 12 -0.04 -14.83 -8.37
C GLY A 12 -0.45 -15.11 -9.82
N LEU A 13 -0.23 -14.10 -10.66
CA LEU A 13 -0.48 -14.17 -12.10
C LEU A 13 0.50 -15.15 -12.77
N LEU A 14 0.01 -15.89 -13.75
CA LEU A 14 0.79 -16.89 -14.49
C LEU A 14 1.20 -16.34 -15.86
N PRO A 15 2.26 -16.89 -16.49
CA PRO A 15 2.60 -16.56 -17.88
C PRO A 15 1.42 -16.75 -18.85
N ALA A 16 0.60 -17.79 -18.62
CA ALA A 16 -0.60 -18.07 -19.40
C ALA A 16 -1.72 -17.03 -19.25
N ASP A 17 -1.60 -16.09 -18.30
CA ASP A 17 -2.57 -15.03 -18.11
C ASP A 17 -2.32 -13.82 -19.03
N GLU A 18 -1.23 -13.79 -19.80
CA GLU A 18 -0.89 -12.67 -20.70
C GLU A 18 -2.08 -12.25 -21.59
N ASN A 19 -2.25 -10.94 -21.76
CA ASN A 19 -3.35 -10.29 -22.48
C ASN A 19 -4.75 -10.47 -21.87
N ARG A 20 -4.94 -11.32 -20.85
CA ARG A 20 -6.22 -11.43 -20.13
C ARG A 20 -6.48 -10.16 -19.30
N PRO A 21 -7.76 -9.81 -19.02
CA PRO A 21 -8.07 -8.72 -18.10
C PRO A 21 -7.48 -9.01 -16.70
N ARG A 22 -6.67 -8.09 -16.16
CA ARG A 22 -5.95 -8.30 -14.89
C ARG A 22 -6.87 -8.68 -13.74
N ARG A 23 -8.08 -8.11 -13.67
CA ARG A 23 -9.07 -8.44 -12.64
C ARG A 23 -9.49 -9.91 -12.66
N MET A 24 -9.64 -10.51 -13.85
CA MET A 24 -10.06 -11.90 -14.00
C MET A 24 -8.92 -12.86 -13.68
N ALA A 25 -7.72 -12.55 -14.17
CA ALA A 25 -6.53 -13.33 -13.84
C ALA A 25 -6.21 -13.31 -12.33
N ALA A 26 -6.40 -12.16 -11.66
CA ALA A 26 -6.27 -12.06 -10.20
C ALA A 26 -7.34 -12.88 -9.45
N HIS A 27 -8.61 -12.82 -9.89
CA HIS A 27 -9.67 -13.67 -9.36
C HIS A 27 -9.29 -15.16 -9.47
N ASP A 28 -8.83 -15.59 -10.64
CA ASP A 28 -8.43 -16.98 -10.87
C ASP A 28 -7.22 -17.38 -10.02
N ALA A 29 -6.26 -16.47 -9.81
CA ALA A 29 -5.12 -16.70 -8.92
C ALA A 29 -5.58 -16.95 -7.48
N VAL A 30 -6.52 -16.14 -6.96
CA VAL A 30 -7.11 -16.35 -5.63
C VAL A 30 -7.84 -17.70 -5.57
N ARG A 31 -8.65 -18.02 -6.58
CA ARG A 31 -9.39 -19.30 -6.60
C ARG A 31 -8.48 -20.53 -6.67
N ARG A 32 -7.33 -20.44 -7.35
CA ARG A 32 -6.31 -21.51 -7.35
C ARG A 32 -5.69 -21.71 -5.96
N ALA A 33 -5.37 -20.61 -5.26
CA ALA A 33 -4.70 -20.67 -3.96
C ALA A 33 -5.65 -20.97 -2.79
N ALA A 34 -6.87 -20.45 -2.84
CA ALA A 34 -7.88 -20.54 -1.79
C ALA A 34 -9.29 -20.65 -2.42
N PRO A 35 -9.71 -21.86 -2.85
CA PRO A 35 -10.99 -22.05 -3.54
C PRO A 35 -12.21 -21.61 -2.74
N ALA A 36 -12.14 -21.65 -1.41
CA ALA A 36 -13.23 -21.24 -0.52
C ALA A 36 -13.38 -19.71 -0.39
N THR A 37 -12.43 -18.91 -0.89
CA THR A 37 -12.51 -17.44 -0.80
C THR A 37 -13.60 -16.89 -1.70
N ASP A 38 -14.52 -16.13 -1.11
CA ASP A 38 -15.47 -15.30 -1.84
C ASP A 38 -14.77 -14.04 -2.36
N THR A 39 -14.81 -13.88 -3.68
CA THR A 39 -14.17 -12.77 -4.41
C THR A 39 -15.22 -11.89 -5.11
N THR A 40 -16.50 -12.10 -4.81
CA THR A 40 -17.58 -11.28 -5.35
C THR A 40 -17.57 -9.88 -4.73
N ILE A 41 -17.80 -8.86 -5.57
CA ILE A 41 -17.89 -7.47 -5.13
C ILE A 41 -19.37 -7.13 -4.97
N GLY A 42 -19.84 -7.10 -3.72
CA GLY A 42 -21.20 -6.65 -3.40
C GLY A 42 -21.30 -5.12 -3.40
N PRO A 43 -22.41 -4.53 -3.89
CA PRO A 43 -22.58 -3.08 -3.97
C PRO A 43 -22.55 -2.38 -2.61
N ASP A 44 -22.99 -3.07 -1.55
CA ASP A 44 -23.09 -2.52 -0.19
C ASP A 44 -21.92 -2.91 0.72
N ARG A 45 -20.96 -3.70 0.20
CA ARG A 45 -19.89 -4.25 1.04
C ARG A 45 -18.78 -3.22 1.20
N ARG A 46 -18.63 -2.71 2.43
CA ARG A 46 -17.47 -1.91 2.81
C ARG A 46 -16.30 -2.84 3.11
N ALA A 47 -15.12 -2.50 2.61
CA ALA A 47 -13.89 -3.21 2.94
C ALA A 47 -13.42 -2.81 4.34
N ASP A 48 -13.07 -3.79 5.16
CA ASP A 48 -12.46 -3.56 6.47
C ASP A 48 -11.03 -3.00 6.34
N LEU A 49 -10.35 -3.35 5.24
CA LEU A 49 -9.02 -2.87 4.89
C LEU A 49 -8.84 -2.80 3.37
N ILE A 50 -8.22 -1.71 2.89
CA ILE A 50 -7.78 -1.58 1.49
C ILE A 50 -6.25 -1.63 1.42
N VAL A 51 -5.70 -2.47 0.55
CA VAL A 51 -4.26 -2.50 0.28
C VAL A 51 -3.96 -1.70 -0.99
N LEU A 52 -3.16 -0.65 -0.84
CA LEU A 52 -2.72 0.23 -1.91
C LEU A 52 -1.36 -0.25 -2.44
N CYS A 53 -1.34 -0.77 -3.66
CA CYS A 53 -0.13 -1.29 -4.28
C CYS A 53 0.66 -0.27 -5.12
N ASP A 54 0.17 0.97 -5.18
CA ASP A 54 0.84 2.08 -5.86
C ASP A 54 1.91 2.71 -4.94
N PRO A 55 3.16 2.91 -5.41
CA PRO A 55 4.20 3.56 -4.61
C PRO A 55 3.89 5.01 -4.25
N TRP A 56 3.07 5.69 -5.05
CA TRP A 56 2.70 7.09 -4.93
C TRP A 56 1.19 7.26 -5.16
N PRO A 57 0.33 6.74 -4.26
CA PRO A 57 -1.12 6.78 -4.47
C PRO A 57 -1.58 8.22 -4.68
N ALA A 58 -2.33 8.45 -5.76
CA ALA A 58 -2.81 9.77 -6.14
C ALA A 58 -3.82 10.31 -5.11
N GLU A 59 -3.93 11.64 -5.00
CA GLU A 59 -4.83 12.28 -4.03
C GLU A 59 -6.31 11.92 -4.27
N GLN A 60 -6.69 11.71 -5.54
CA GLN A 60 -8.03 11.27 -5.95
C GLN A 60 -8.42 9.91 -5.36
N LEU A 61 -7.44 9.06 -5.05
CA LEU A 61 -7.66 7.79 -4.36
C LEU A 61 -7.66 7.99 -2.83
N ARG A 62 -6.83 8.90 -2.34
CA ARG A 62 -6.58 9.11 -0.89
C ARG A 62 -7.72 9.85 -0.20
N ALA A 63 -8.24 10.89 -0.83
CA ALA A 63 -9.27 11.74 -0.24
C ALA A 63 -10.58 10.97 0.05
N PRO A 64 -11.11 10.13 -0.87
CA PRO A 64 -12.28 9.32 -0.59
C PRO A 64 -12.06 8.32 0.56
N LEU A 65 -10.89 7.67 0.63
CA LEU A 65 -10.56 6.75 1.73
C LEU A 65 -10.54 7.46 3.07
N HIS A 66 -9.99 8.67 3.11
CA HIS A 66 -9.97 9.48 4.33
C HIS A 66 -11.38 9.91 4.74
N ALA A 67 -12.18 10.41 3.79
CA ALA A 67 -13.55 10.84 4.01
C ALA A 67 -14.47 9.69 4.45
N ALA A 68 -14.34 8.51 3.84
CA ALA A 68 -15.08 7.31 4.18
C ALA A 68 -14.55 6.59 5.44
N ARG A 69 -13.48 7.12 6.06
CA ARG A 69 -12.81 6.54 7.24
C ARG A 69 -12.31 5.10 7.00
N THR A 70 -12.00 4.76 5.76
CA THR A 70 -11.58 3.40 5.38
C THR A 70 -10.12 3.15 5.76
N PRO A 71 -9.84 2.12 6.58
CA PRO A 71 -8.48 1.67 6.85
C PRO A 71 -7.76 1.31 5.56
N HIS A 72 -6.50 1.70 5.43
CA HIS A 72 -5.71 1.35 4.26
C HIS A 72 -4.24 1.15 4.56
N LEU A 73 -3.64 0.15 3.92
CA LEU A 73 -2.24 -0.22 4.03
C LEU A 73 -1.54 0.07 2.69
N VAL A 74 -0.39 0.74 2.70
CA VAL A 74 0.46 0.83 1.51
C VAL A 74 1.38 -0.38 1.45
N ALA A 75 1.47 -1.06 0.31
CA ALA A 75 2.37 -2.20 0.11
C ALA A 75 2.95 -2.13 -1.30
N THR A 76 4.21 -1.74 -1.43
CA THR A 76 4.76 -1.36 -2.74
C THR A 76 6.26 -1.54 -2.80
N VAL A 77 6.81 -1.52 -4.01
CA VAL A 77 8.24 -1.44 -4.25
C VAL A 77 8.55 -0.10 -4.89
N ARG A 78 9.58 0.57 -4.40
CA ARG A 78 10.13 1.81 -4.93
C ARG A 78 11.57 1.54 -5.33
N GLU A 79 11.81 1.42 -6.63
CA GLU A 79 13.12 1.02 -7.16
C GLU A 79 13.58 -0.29 -6.50
N THR A 80 14.64 -0.25 -5.69
CA THR A 80 15.20 -1.42 -4.97
C THR A 80 14.71 -1.55 -3.52
N THR A 81 13.69 -0.78 -3.13
CA THR A 81 13.17 -0.74 -1.75
C THR A 81 11.75 -1.29 -1.68
N GLY A 82 11.58 -2.41 -1.00
CA GLY A 82 10.26 -2.91 -0.61
C GLY A 82 9.73 -2.12 0.58
N VAL A 83 8.46 -1.71 0.54
CA VAL A 83 7.83 -0.87 1.56
C VAL A 83 6.48 -1.46 1.95
N VAL A 84 6.30 -1.73 3.24
CA VAL A 84 5.00 -2.05 3.83
C VAL A 84 4.67 -1.00 4.88
N GLY A 85 3.58 -0.29 4.65
CA GLY A 85 3.06 0.74 5.51
C GLY A 85 3.24 2.18 4.99
N PRO A 86 2.65 3.15 5.72
CA PRO A 86 1.95 2.92 6.98
C PRO A 86 0.58 2.25 6.77
N LEU A 87 0.15 1.53 7.81
CA LEU A 87 -1.26 1.20 8.00
C LEU A 87 -1.95 2.44 8.55
N VAL A 88 -2.83 3.01 7.74
CA VAL A 88 -3.54 4.25 8.02
C VAL A 88 -4.93 3.93 8.53
N LEU A 89 -5.21 4.37 9.76
CA LEU A 89 -6.54 4.58 10.29
C LEU A 89 -6.84 6.08 10.26
N PRO A 90 -7.69 6.56 9.33
CA PRO A 90 -8.08 7.96 9.27
C PRO A 90 -8.45 8.50 10.67
N GLY A 91 -7.89 9.65 11.05
CA GLY A 91 -8.07 10.30 12.36
C GLY A 91 -7.54 9.58 13.59
N HIS A 92 -6.78 8.49 13.44
CA HIS A 92 -6.13 7.81 14.57
C HIS A 92 -4.64 7.59 14.35
N THR A 93 -4.20 7.44 13.10
CA THR A 93 -2.78 7.37 12.73
C THR A 93 -2.44 8.47 11.72
N GLY A 94 -1.14 8.74 11.56
CA GLY A 94 -0.65 9.61 10.50
C GLY A 94 -1.15 9.13 9.13
N CYS A 95 -1.78 10.03 8.38
CA CYS A 95 -2.27 9.73 7.04
C CYS A 95 -1.16 9.87 5.98
N LEU A 96 -1.46 9.48 4.74
CA LEU A 96 -0.48 9.61 3.65
C LEU A 96 -0.05 11.08 3.42
N ARG A 97 -0.91 12.07 3.73
CA ARG A 97 -0.53 13.50 3.67
C ARG A 97 0.47 13.88 4.75
N CYS A 98 0.42 13.25 5.93
CA CYS A 98 1.45 13.42 6.96
C CYS A 98 2.82 12.98 6.44
N ILE A 99 2.89 11.85 5.73
CA ILE A 99 4.14 11.37 5.11
C ILE A 99 4.68 12.42 4.13
N ASP A 100 3.83 12.93 3.24
CA ASP A 100 4.25 13.91 2.24
C ASP A 100 4.73 15.22 2.88
N LEU A 101 4.10 15.66 3.98
CA LEU A 101 4.55 16.81 4.75
C LEU A 101 5.90 16.54 5.43
N HIS A 102 6.09 15.39 6.06
CA HIS A 102 7.36 14.97 6.65
C HIS A 102 8.49 14.87 5.61
N ARG A 103 8.16 14.45 4.38
CA ARG A 103 9.13 14.46 3.28
C ARG A 103 9.41 15.88 2.81
N SER A 104 8.40 16.74 2.74
CA SER A 104 8.54 18.16 2.39
C SER A 104 9.39 18.94 3.41
N ASP A 105 9.34 18.56 4.68
CA ASP A 105 10.22 19.15 5.71
C ASP A 105 11.69 18.79 5.49
N ARG A 106 11.96 17.60 4.94
CA ARG A 106 13.32 17.11 4.64
C ARG A 106 13.83 17.60 3.29
N ASP A 107 12.93 17.75 2.33
CA ASP A 107 13.21 18.20 0.98
C ASP A 107 12.08 19.11 0.50
N ARG A 108 12.37 20.41 0.36
CA ARG A 108 11.39 21.40 -0.07
C ARG A 108 10.90 21.16 -1.51
N ALA A 109 11.66 20.46 -2.35
CA ALA A 109 11.25 20.09 -3.70
C ALA A 109 10.28 18.90 -3.74
N TRP A 110 10.06 18.21 -2.61
CA TRP A 110 9.22 17.02 -2.52
C TRP A 110 7.85 17.14 -3.20
N PRO A 111 7.08 18.24 -3.06
CA PRO A 111 5.78 18.34 -3.72
C PRO A 111 5.86 18.26 -5.25
N ALA A 112 6.89 18.88 -5.85
CA ALA A 112 7.11 18.82 -7.29
C ALA A 112 7.54 17.42 -7.73
N LEU A 113 8.44 16.79 -6.96
CA LEU A 113 8.87 15.41 -7.21
C LEU A 113 7.70 14.42 -7.12
N LEU A 114 6.86 14.54 -6.09
CA LEU A 114 5.69 13.68 -5.91
C LEU A 114 4.72 13.80 -7.10
N ALA A 115 4.49 15.00 -7.63
CA ALA A 115 3.65 15.20 -8.80
C ALA A 115 4.24 14.48 -10.04
N GLN A 116 5.55 14.59 -10.25
CA GLN A 116 6.24 13.90 -11.35
C GLN A 116 6.19 12.38 -11.19
N LEU A 117 6.44 11.87 -9.97
CA LEU A 117 6.41 10.45 -9.65
C LEU A 117 5.00 9.86 -9.86
N THR A 118 3.96 10.56 -9.39
CA THR A 118 2.55 10.16 -9.58
C THR A 118 2.19 10.11 -11.07
N GLU A 119 2.63 11.09 -11.86
CA GLU A 119 2.37 11.10 -13.30
C GLU A 119 3.15 10.02 -14.06
N ARG A 120 4.34 9.69 -13.59
CA ARG A 120 5.15 8.61 -14.16
C ARG A 120 4.47 7.25 -13.92
N THR A 121 4.04 6.97 -12.70
CA THR A 121 3.39 5.70 -12.34
C THR A 121 2.02 5.52 -12.99
N ARG A 122 1.31 6.62 -13.28
CA ARG A 122 0.08 6.57 -14.08
C ARG A 122 0.32 6.12 -15.52
N ARG A 123 1.46 6.49 -16.13
CA ARG A 123 1.77 6.20 -17.53
C ARG A 123 2.34 4.80 -17.72
N ALA A 124 3.19 4.34 -16.81
CA ALA A 124 3.78 3.02 -16.86
C ALA A 124 4.08 2.49 -15.45
N ALA A 125 3.93 1.18 -15.27
CA ALA A 125 4.38 0.52 -14.06
C ALA A 125 5.91 0.53 -13.99
N ASP A 126 6.45 0.66 -12.78
CA ASP A 126 7.88 0.57 -12.55
C ASP A 126 8.35 -0.89 -12.66
N PRO A 127 9.52 -1.14 -13.27
CA PRO A 127 10.16 -2.44 -13.16
C PRO A 127 10.34 -2.80 -11.69
N VAL A 128 10.02 -4.05 -11.35
CA VAL A 128 10.08 -4.53 -9.97
C VAL A 128 10.74 -5.91 -9.91
N ASP A 129 11.61 -6.10 -8.93
CA ASP A 129 12.17 -7.43 -8.64
C ASP A 129 11.06 -8.33 -8.09
N GLY A 130 10.68 -9.38 -8.84
CA GLY A 130 9.63 -10.33 -8.45
C GLY A 130 9.78 -10.91 -7.04
N PRO A 131 10.99 -11.35 -6.61
CA PRO A 131 11.22 -11.81 -5.24
C PRO A 131 10.98 -10.72 -4.18
N LEU A 132 11.38 -9.47 -4.44
CA LEU A 132 11.14 -8.36 -3.51
C LEU A 132 9.65 -8.03 -3.43
N ALA A 133 8.94 -8.03 -4.57
CA ALA A 133 7.49 -7.86 -4.59
C ALA A 133 6.77 -8.96 -3.80
N LEU A 134 7.24 -10.22 -3.88
CA LEU A 134 6.69 -11.32 -3.10
C LEU A 134 6.90 -11.13 -1.59
N LEU A 135 8.10 -10.70 -1.17
CA LEU A 135 8.37 -10.38 0.23
C LEU A 135 7.47 -9.25 0.75
N VAL A 136 7.28 -8.20 -0.05
CA VAL A 136 6.38 -7.09 0.29
C VAL A 136 4.93 -7.57 0.39
N ALA A 137 4.46 -8.40 -0.55
CA ALA A 137 3.11 -8.95 -0.53
C ALA A 137 2.88 -9.84 0.70
N ALA A 138 3.83 -10.71 1.03
CA ALA A 138 3.75 -11.57 2.22
C ALA A 138 3.73 -10.76 3.52
N ALA A 139 4.62 -9.77 3.66
CA ALA A 139 4.65 -8.90 4.82
C ALA A 139 3.37 -8.04 4.95
N ALA A 140 2.82 -7.57 3.83
CA ALA A 140 1.54 -6.86 3.81
C ALA A 140 0.37 -7.76 4.22
N ALA A 141 0.34 -9.01 3.75
CA ALA A 141 -0.66 -9.99 4.14
C ALA A 141 -0.60 -10.29 5.65
N LEU A 142 0.60 -10.48 6.21
CA LEU A 142 0.79 -10.67 7.65
C LEU A 142 0.29 -9.46 8.45
N GLN A 143 0.58 -8.24 8.00
CA GLN A 143 0.10 -7.03 8.68
C GLN A 143 -1.41 -6.85 8.55
N ALA A 144 -2.00 -7.23 7.41
CA ALA A 144 -3.44 -7.20 7.19
C ALA A 144 -4.17 -8.20 8.10
N LEU A 145 -3.69 -9.44 8.17
CA LEU A 145 -4.25 -10.47 9.06
C LEU A 145 -4.15 -10.04 10.53
N ALA A 146 -2.98 -9.58 10.98
CA ALA A 146 -2.82 -9.08 12.34
C ALA A 146 -3.78 -7.92 12.68
N PHE A 147 -4.03 -7.03 11.72
CA PHE A 147 -5.00 -5.95 11.91
C PHE A 147 -6.45 -6.45 12.05
N LEU A 148 -6.84 -7.43 11.23
CA LEU A 148 -8.18 -8.03 11.28
C LEU A 148 -8.39 -8.85 12.56
N ASP A 149 -7.40 -9.65 12.95
CA ASP A 149 -7.43 -10.48 14.16
C ASP A 149 -7.50 -9.64 15.44
N LEU A 150 -6.91 -8.44 15.42
CA LEU A 150 -6.97 -7.46 16.51
C LEU A 150 -8.16 -6.50 16.40
N ALA A 151 -9.22 -6.88 15.66
CA ALA A 151 -10.46 -6.11 15.53
C ALA A 151 -10.25 -4.64 15.12
N GLY A 152 -9.24 -4.38 14.28
CA GLY A 152 -8.92 -3.04 13.78
C GLY A 152 -7.94 -2.24 14.63
N GLU A 153 -7.29 -2.86 15.62
CA GLU A 153 -6.20 -2.20 16.35
C GLU A 153 -4.87 -2.31 15.60
N VAL A 154 -4.10 -1.20 15.56
CA VAL A 154 -2.78 -1.18 14.92
C VAL A 154 -1.70 -1.56 15.95
N PRO A 155 -0.91 -2.62 15.69
CA PRO A 155 0.20 -3.00 16.57
C PRO A 155 1.20 -1.85 16.71
N VAL A 156 1.70 -1.63 17.94
CA VAL A 156 2.63 -0.53 18.27
C VAL A 156 3.88 -0.55 17.38
N GLY A 157 4.38 -1.74 17.04
CA GLY A 157 5.56 -1.93 16.20
C GLY A 157 5.43 -1.34 14.78
N VAL A 158 4.22 -1.22 14.24
CA VAL A 158 3.96 -0.69 12.89
C VAL A 158 3.08 0.56 12.88
N ARG A 159 2.60 0.99 14.05
CA ARG A 159 1.83 2.23 14.20
C ARG A 159 2.64 3.44 13.77
N ASN A 160 2.03 4.28 12.94
CA ASN A 160 2.67 5.48 12.40
C ASN A 160 4.05 5.16 11.81
N ALA A 161 4.19 4.03 11.11
CA ALA A 161 5.47 3.62 10.55
C ALA A 161 5.32 2.79 9.29
N SER A 162 6.35 2.80 8.46
CA SER A 162 6.55 1.83 7.39
C SER A 162 7.76 0.95 7.70
N ILE A 163 7.68 -0.32 7.34
CA ILE A 163 8.81 -1.24 7.29
C ILE A 163 9.36 -1.22 5.87
N GLU A 164 10.66 -0.96 5.75
CA GLU A 164 11.36 -0.88 4.48
C GLU A 164 12.45 -1.95 4.44
N LEU A 165 12.45 -2.79 3.40
CA LEU A 165 13.56 -3.68 3.06
C LEU A 165 14.32 -3.06 1.90
N ARG A 166 15.57 -2.69 2.13
CA ARG A 166 16.40 -2.00 1.14
C ARG A 166 17.46 -2.95 0.58
N LEU A 167 17.53 -3.03 -0.75
CA LEU A 167 18.58 -3.73 -1.49
C LEU A 167 19.60 -2.71 -2.04
N PRO A 168 20.87 -3.13 -2.28
CA PRO A 168 21.40 -4.50 -2.16
C PRO A 168 21.92 -4.86 -0.76
N ASP A 169 21.90 -3.92 0.19
CA ASP A 169 22.54 -4.09 1.49
C ASP A 169 21.69 -4.83 2.54
N TRP A 170 20.53 -5.36 2.13
CA TRP A 170 19.60 -6.12 2.98
C TRP A 170 19.21 -5.40 4.27
N LYS A 171 19.11 -4.06 4.24
CA LYS A 171 18.77 -3.28 5.43
C LYS A 171 17.26 -3.28 5.65
N LEU A 172 16.84 -3.90 6.76
CA LEU A 172 15.50 -3.73 7.31
C LEU A 172 15.45 -2.44 8.14
N ARG A 173 14.54 -1.54 7.80
CA ARG A 173 14.37 -0.24 8.45
C ARG A 173 12.91 -0.02 8.82
N ARG A 174 12.67 0.33 10.08
CA ARG A 174 11.39 0.93 10.51
C ARG A 174 11.50 2.44 10.36
N ARG A 175 10.64 3.04 9.53
CA ARG A 175 10.58 4.49 9.32
C ARG A 175 9.31 5.06 9.94
N SER A 176 9.47 5.95 10.91
CA SER A 176 8.35 6.59 11.62
C SER A 176 7.76 7.77 10.85
N TRP A 177 6.44 7.87 10.91
CA TRP A 177 5.57 8.87 10.29
C TRP A 177 4.48 9.31 11.29
N PRO A 178 4.85 10.01 12.37
CA PRO A 178 3.85 10.52 13.31
C PRO A 178 2.87 11.48 12.62
N PRO A 179 1.66 11.68 13.16
CA PRO A 179 0.76 12.73 12.70
C PRO A 179 1.52 14.06 12.59
N HIS A 180 1.45 14.67 11.42
CA HIS A 180 2.23 15.87 11.14
C HIS A 180 1.48 17.12 11.65
N PRO A 181 2.11 18.08 12.36
CA PRO A 181 1.43 19.24 12.94
C PRO A 181 0.68 20.12 11.92
N ARG A 182 1.23 20.29 10.72
CA ARG A 182 0.57 21.01 9.60
C ARG A 182 -0.55 20.22 8.91
N CYS A 183 -0.83 18.98 9.31
CA CYS A 183 -1.85 18.14 8.68
C CYS A 183 -3.19 18.22 9.41
N ARG A 184 -4.28 18.41 8.66
CA ARG A 184 -5.65 18.51 9.19
C ARG A 184 -6.39 17.17 9.22
N CYS A 185 -5.66 16.09 9.56
CA CYS A 185 -6.20 14.73 9.51
C CYS A 185 -6.71 14.21 10.86
N ASP A 186 -6.80 15.09 11.86
CA ASP A 186 -7.27 14.86 13.23
C ASP A 186 -6.52 13.81 14.07
N ALA A 187 -5.57 13.07 13.49
CA ALA A 187 -4.78 12.09 14.23
C ALA A 187 -3.83 12.74 15.27
N GLY A 188 -3.42 14.00 15.05
CA GLY A 188 -2.56 14.74 15.97
C GLY A 188 -3.30 15.40 17.13
N SER A 189 -4.61 15.64 17.00
CA SER A 189 -5.43 16.30 18.03
C SER A 189 -5.98 15.31 19.08
N ARG A 190 -5.94 14.00 18.80
CA ARG A 190 -6.37 12.92 19.71
C ARG A 190 -5.23 12.22 20.46
N ALA A 191 -3.99 12.61 20.21
CA ALA A 191 -2.80 12.07 20.88
C ALA A 191 -2.41 12.88 22.13
N GLY A 192 -3.23 13.87 22.52
CA GLY A 192 -3.11 14.65 23.74
C GLY A 192 -4.20 14.31 24.75
#